data_AF-A0A087TWL5-F1
#
_entry.id   AF-A0A087TWL5-F1
#
_cell.length_a   1.000
_cell.length_b   1.000
_cell.length_c   1.000
_cell.angle_alpha   90.00
_cell.angle_beta   90.00
_cell.angle_gamma   90.00
#
_symmetry.space_group_name_H-M   'P 1'
#
loop_
_entity.id
_entity.type
_entity.pdbx_description
1 polymer ?
#
loop_
_entity_poly.entity_id
_entity_poly.type
_entity_poly.pdbx_seq_one_letter_code
_entity_poly.pdbx_strand_id
1 'polypeptide(L)'
;MKQNDSDISRSWIRKFRDWTTLSSFRTVLQYNLNMLELAGYVSSKNDYQDILNDIAKDIINRWKYQINRKEDILKVQEVQKQLDLKTVHYLEKLDYYNKYIETCLENLESGKKRIHKKIFSHHQETKNEVKNMKTLKYLGSKLYEKGILLEIKDLDIHQYKNVLFEVRPSQDAGIFIIDAKFMGIPLNSIHIDIQDLLAMKYQGTAVMNIFDCVKINSNLLL
;
A
#
# COMPACT_ATOMS: atom_id res chain seq x y z
N MET A 1 -1.02 -31.63 -0.45
CA MET A 1 -1.88 -32.54 0.36
C MET A 1 -3.33 -32.65 -0.17
N LYS A 2 -3.60 -32.59 -1.50
CA LYS A 2 -4.97 -32.75 -2.07
C LYS A 2 -5.16 -33.96 -2.99
N GLN A 3 -4.11 -34.77 -3.22
CA GLN A 3 -4.17 -35.94 -4.11
C GLN A 3 -4.67 -37.22 -3.42
N ASN A 4 -4.59 -37.32 -2.09
CA ASN A 4 -4.95 -38.53 -1.36
C ASN A 4 -6.47 -38.80 -1.32
N ASP A 5 -7.31 -37.76 -1.20
CA ASP A 5 -8.77 -37.95 -1.05
C ASP A 5 -9.45 -38.41 -2.35
N SER A 6 -8.93 -37.98 -3.51
CA SER A 6 -9.46 -38.41 -4.81
C SER A 6 -9.15 -39.88 -5.12
N ASP A 7 -8.03 -40.40 -4.62
CA ASP A 7 -7.62 -41.79 -4.85
C ASP A 7 -8.34 -42.76 -3.92
N ILE A 8 -8.64 -42.34 -2.68
CA ILE A 8 -9.50 -43.10 -1.77
C ILE A 8 -10.88 -43.28 -2.40
N SER A 9 -11.54 -42.21 -2.87
CA SER A 9 -12.88 -42.29 -3.48
C SER A 9 -12.95 -43.20 -4.72
N ARG A 10 -11.92 -43.18 -5.58
CA ARG A 10 -11.85 -44.03 -6.79
C ARG A 10 -11.66 -45.51 -6.48
N SER A 11 -10.96 -45.85 -5.40
CA SER A 11 -10.72 -47.24 -5.00
C SER A 11 -11.99 -47.97 -4.53
N TRP A 12 -12.89 -47.29 -3.81
CA TRP A 12 -14.16 -47.86 -3.34
C TRP A 12 -15.13 -48.09 -4.50
N ILE A 13 -15.22 -47.15 -5.44
CA ILE A 13 -16.07 -47.29 -6.64
C ILE A 13 -15.67 -48.52 -7.47
N ARG A 14 -14.37 -48.84 -7.50
CA ARG A 14 -13.86 -50.03 -8.19
C ARG A 14 -14.24 -51.33 -7.47
N LYS A 15 -14.32 -51.33 -6.13
CA LYS A 15 -14.78 -52.47 -5.30
C LYS A 15 -16.26 -52.79 -5.45
N PHE A 16 -17.11 -51.79 -5.70
CA PHE A 16 -18.55 -51.99 -5.94
C PHE A 16 -18.84 -52.71 -7.27
N ARG A 17 -17.89 -52.73 -8.21
CA ARG A 17 -18.03 -53.34 -9.54
C ARG A 17 -17.85 -54.86 -9.53
N ASP A 18 -17.37 -55.44 -8.43
CA ASP A 18 -17.04 -56.87 -8.32
C ASP A 18 -18.22 -57.72 -7.78
N TRP A 19 -19.39 -57.11 -7.53
CA TRP A 19 -20.58 -57.84 -7.09
C TRP A 19 -21.32 -58.44 -8.28
N THR A 20 -20.93 -59.66 -8.65
CA THR A 20 -21.50 -60.39 -9.79
C THR A 20 -22.87 -61.02 -9.52
N THR A 21 -23.38 -61.00 -8.28
CA THR A 21 -24.69 -61.60 -7.94
C THR A 21 -25.38 -60.88 -6.79
N LEU A 22 -26.71 -60.70 -6.85
CA LEU A 22 -27.52 -60.06 -5.80
C LEU A 22 -27.38 -60.78 -4.44
N SER A 23 -27.23 -62.10 -4.47
CA SER A 23 -27.06 -62.94 -3.27
C SER A 23 -25.76 -62.61 -2.51
N SER A 24 -24.63 -62.44 -3.21
CA SER A 24 -23.36 -62.12 -2.56
C SER A 24 -23.38 -60.71 -1.96
N PHE A 25 -24.02 -59.75 -2.64
CA PHE A 25 -24.25 -58.42 -2.09
C PHE A 25 -25.08 -58.47 -0.79
N ARG A 26 -26.19 -59.23 -0.78
CA ARG A 26 -27.04 -59.38 0.40
C ARG A 26 -26.27 -59.94 1.59
N THR A 27 -25.46 -60.97 1.39
CA THR A 27 -24.65 -61.59 2.46
C THR A 27 -23.64 -60.61 3.06
N VAL A 28 -22.94 -59.84 2.21
CA VAL A 28 -21.98 -58.83 2.68
C VAL A 28 -22.66 -57.68 3.40
N LEU A 29 -23.80 -57.23 2.89
CA LEU A 29 -24.60 -56.18 3.53
C LEU A 29 -25.06 -56.62 4.92
N GLN A 30 -25.56 -57.85 5.04
CA GLN A 30 -26.00 -58.42 6.31
C GLN A 30 -24.83 -58.59 7.31
N TYR A 31 -23.65 -59.00 6.83
CA TYR A 31 -22.43 -59.03 7.65
C TYR A 31 -22.04 -57.64 8.17
N ASN A 32 -22.04 -56.63 7.30
CA ASN A 32 -21.68 -55.25 7.68
C ASN A 32 -22.69 -54.64 8.65
N LEU A 33 -23.99 -54.90 8.46
CA LEU A 33 -25.03 -54.43 9.38
C LEU A 33 -24.87 -55.03 10.78
N ASN A 34 -24.55 -56.33 10.87
CA ASN A 34 -24.26 -56.99 12.15
C ASN A 34 -23.02 -56.39 12.84
N MET A 35 -21.96 -56.12 12.09
CA MET A 35 -20.76 -55.44 12.63
C MET A 35 -21.07 -54.04 13.17
N LEU A 36 -21.94 -53.28 12.48
CA LEU A 36 -22.34 -51.94 12.91
C LEU A 36 -23.28 -51.96 14.12
N GLU A 37 -24.13 -52.98 14.25
CA GLU A 37 -24.98 -53.21 15.41
C GLU A 37 -24.13 -53.59 16.64
N LEU A 38 -23.13 -54.46 16.49
CA LEU A 38 -22.16 -54.78 17.55
C LEU A 38 -21.36 -53.55 18.01
N ALA A 39 -21.07 -52.63 17.10
CA ALA A 39 -20.41 -51.36 17.40
C ALA A 39 -21.35 -50.30 18.00
N GLY A 40 -22.66 -50.57 18.08
CA GLY A 40 -23.65 -49.69 18.71
C GLY A 40 -24.08 -48.47 17.88
N TYR A 41 -23.70 -48.39 16.60
CA TYR A 41 -24.10 -47.28 15.71
C TYR A 41 -25.50 -47.46 15.13
N VAL A 42 -26.05 -48.66 15.26
CA VAL A 42 -27.19 -49.14 14.48
C VAL A 42 -28.02 -50.08 15.34
N SER A 43 -29.34 -50.05 15.19
CA SER A 43 -30.25 -50.94 15.90
C SER A 43 -31.11 -51.73 14.91
N SER A 44 -31.05 -53.06 14.98
CA SER A 44 -31.96 -53.92 14.20
C SER A 44 -33.42 -53.77 14.63
N LYS A 45 -33.70 -53.17 15.81
CA LYS A 45 -35.08 -52.94 16.30
C LYS A 45 -35.82 -51.82 15.56
N ASN A 46 -35.07 -50.90 14.95
CA ASN A 46 -35.61 -49.76 14.21
C ASN A 46 -35.51 -49.98 12.69
N ASP A 47 -35.41 -51.24 12.22
CA ASP A 47 -35.22 -51.57 10.80
C ASP A 47 -34.11 -50.77 10.11
N TYR A 48 -33.03 -50.46 10.85
CA TYR A 48 -31.88 -49.71 10.33
C TYR A 48 -32.19 -48.29 9.82
N GLN A 49 -33.32 -47.69 10.22
CA GLN A 49 -33.77 -46.37 9.76
C GLN A 49 -32.78 -45.24 10.07
N ASP A 50 -32.02 -45.34 11.16
CA ASP A 50 -31.05 -44.31 11.56
C ASP A 50 -29.92 -44.16 10.52
N ILE A 51 -29.39 -45.28 10.01
CA ILE A 51 -28.39 -45.27 8.92
C ILE A 51 -29.01 -44.69 7.64
N LEU A 52 -30.23 -45.10 7.31
CA LEU A 52 -30.90 -44.63 6.10
C LEU A 52 -31.12 -43.12 6.14
N ASN A 53 -31.52 -42.59 7.29
CA ASN A 53 -31.66 -41.16 7.52
C ASN A 53 -30.33 -40.43 7.41
N ASP A 54 -29.24 -40.99 7.96
CA ASP A 54 -27.92 -40.37 7.87
C ASP A 54 -27.34 -40.43 6.45
N ILE A 55 -27.56 -41.51 5.70
CA ILE A 55 -27.23 -41.58 4.26
C ILE A 55 -28.05 -40.55 3.48
N ALA A 56 -29.35 -40.45 3.75
CA ALA A 56 -30.21 -39.46 3.08
C ALA A 56 -29.74 -38.02 3.36
N LYS A 57 -29.41 -37.72 4.63
CA LYS A 57 -28.80 -36.43 5.01
C LYS A 57 -27.47 -36.21 4.31
N ASP A 58 -26.59 -37.20 4.23
CA ASP A 58 -25.29 -37.05 3.58
C ASP A 58 -25.43 -36.79 2.08
N ILE A 59 -26.36 -37.47 1.40
CA ILE A 59 -26.70 -37.18 0.00
C ILE A 59 -27.12 -35.72 -0.13
N ILE A 60 -28.12 -35.27 0.64
CA ILE A 60 -28.63 -33.88 0.59
C ILE A 60 -27.52 -32.88 0.89
N ASN A 61 -26.69 -33.14 1.91
CA ASN A 61 -25.57 -32.30 2.28
C ASN A 61 -24.53 -32.24 1.17
N ARG A 62 -24.22 -33.35 0.50
CA ARG A 62 -23.33 -33.40 -0.65
C ARG A 62 -23.83 -32.50 -1.78
N TRP A 63 -25.13 -32.52 -2.09
CA TRP A 63 -25.74 -31.61 -3.07
C TRP A 63 -25.59 -30.15 -2.63
N LYS A 64 -25.91 -29.83 -1.37
CA LYS A 64 -25.74 -28.49 -0.80
C LYS A 64 -24.29 -27.99 -0.89
N TYR A 65 -23.33 -28.84 -0.54
CA TYR A 65 -21.90 -28.51 -0.67
C TYR A 65 -21.48 -28.29 -2.11
N GLN A 66 -22.03 -29.03 -3.07
CA GLN A 66 -21.74 -28.79 -4.49
C GLN A 66 -22.26 -27.43 -4.96
N ILE A 67 -23.47 -27.05 -4.54
CA ILE A 67 -24.05 -25.75 -4.89
C ILE A 67 -23.23 -24.62 -4.26
N ASN A 68 -22.99 -24.68 -2.96
CA ASN A 68 -22.20 -23.67 -2.24
C ASN A 68 -20.79 -23.53 -2.83
N ARG A 69 -20.12 -24.64 -3.14
CA ARG A 69 -18.79 -24.61 -3.77
C ARG A 69 -18.80 -23.90 -5.11
N LYS A 70 -19.84 -24.09 -5.93
CA LYS A 70 -19.97 -23.39 -7.21
C LYS A 70 -20.14 -21.89 -7.00
N GLU A 71 -21.00 -21.48 -6.06
CA GLU A 71 -21.19 -20.07 -5.73
C GLU A 71 -19.91 -19.43 -5.17
N ASP A 72 -19.19 -20.12 -4.29
CA ASP A 72 -17.96 -19.61 -3.69
C ASP A 72 -16.84 -19.47 -4.73
N ILE A 73 -16.75 -20.41 -5.69
CA ILE A 73 -15.83 -20.29 -6.82
C ILE A 73 -16.15 -19.03 -7.64
N LEU A 74 -17.42 -18.76 -7.93
CA LEU A 74 -17.83 -17.56 -8.67
C LEU A 74 -17.49 -16.28 -7.90
N LYS A 75 -17.74 -16.24 -6.58
CA LYS A 75 -17.37 -15.10 -5.72
C LYS A 75 -15.87 -14.85 -5.75
N VAL A 76 -15.05 -15.90 -5.62
CA VAL A 76 -13.58 -15.79 -5.66
C VAL A 76 -13.10 -15.27 -7.01
N GLN A 77 -13.68 -15.77 -8.12
CA GLN A 77 -13.35 -15.28 -9.46
C GLN A 77 -13.71 -13.81 -9.65
N GLU A 78 -14.85 -13.36 -9.11
CA GLU A 78 -15.24 -11.95 -9.17
C GLU A 78 -14.28 -11.08 -8.35
N VAL A 79 -13.96 -11.49 -7.11
CA VAL A 79 -12.99 -10.78 -6.27
C VAL A 79 -11.63 -10.68 -6.95
N GLN A 80 -11.17 -11.75 -7.61
CA GLN A 80 -9.92 -11.75 -8.37
C GLN A 80 -9.95 -10.67 -9.46
N LYS A 81 -11.00 -10.63 -10.29
CA LYS A 81 -11.14 -9.59 -11.32
C LYS A 81 -11.13 -8.18 -10.75
N GLN A 82 -11.82 -7.96 -9.62
CA GLN A 82 -11.83 -6.66 -8.95
C GLN A 82 -10.44 -6.26 -8.43
N LEU A 83 -9.65 -7.22 -7.93
CA LEU A 83 -8.28 -6.97 -7.50
C LEU A 83 -7.36 -6.66 -8.68
N ASP A 84 -7.53 -7.34 -9.81
CA ASP A 84 -6.77 -7.07 -11.04
C ASP A 84 -7.05 -5.64 -11.55
N LEU A 85 -8.32 -5.24 -11.60
CA LEU A 85 -8.72 -3.87 -11.97
C LEU A 85 -8.13 -2.82 -11.02
N LYS A 86 -8.17 -3.08 -9.70
CA LYS A 86 -7.53 -2.19 -8.72
C LYS A 86 -6.04 -2.07 -8.94
N THR A 87 -5.37 -3.17 -9.24
CA THR A 87 -3.92 -3.21 -9.49
C THR A 87 -3.57 -2.33 -10.68
N VAL A 88 -4.28 -2.48 -11.81
CA VAL A 88 -4.09 -1.65 -13.01
C VAL A 88 -4.30 -0.18 -12.69
N HIS A 89 -5.38 0.17 -11.98
CA HIS A 89 -5.67 1.56 -11.61
C HIS A 89 -4.59 2.18 -10.70
N TYR A 90 -4.00 1.43 -9.77
CA TYR A 90 -2.90 1.92 -8.96
C TYR A 90 -1.60 2.09 -9.75
N LEU A 91 -1.35 1.23 -10.74
CA LEU A 91 -0.23 1.39 -11.66
C LEU A 91 -0.38 2.65 -12.52
N GLU A 92 -1.58 2.92 -13.06
CA GLU A 92 -1.88 4.15 -13.79
C GLU A 92 -1.70 5.40 -12.91
N LYS A 93 -2.14 5.34 -11.65
CA LYS A 93 -1.89 6.43 -10.70
C LYS A 93 -0.41 6.66 -10.47
N LEU A 94 0.37 5.59 -10.29
CA LEU A 94 1.81 5.66 -10.08
C LEU A 94 2.49 6.31 -11.30
N ASP A 95 2.12 5.90 -12.51
CA ASP A 95 2.63 6.49 -13.75
C ASP A 95 2.29 7.99 -13.86
N TYR A 96 1.04 8.36 -13.56
CA TYR A 96 0.63 9.76 -13.50
C TYR A 96 1.45 10.57 -12.49
N TYR A 97 1.69 10.02 -11.29
CA TYR A 97 2.51 10.67 -10.27
C TYR A 97 3.96 10.83 -10.71
N ASN A 98 4.55 9.80 -11.31
CA ASN A 98 5.92 9.88 -11.85
C ASN A 98 6.03 10.97 -12.91
N LYS A 99 5.09 11.00 -13.87
CA LYS A 99 5.05 12.04 -14.91
C LYS A 99 4.88 13.44 -14.33
N TYR A 100 4.07 13.59 -13.28
CA TYR A 100 3.92 14.85 -12.57
C TYR A 100 5.24 15.28 -11.90
N ILE A 101 5.94 14.36 -11.22
CA ILE A 101 7.25 14.62 -10.61
C ILE A 101 8.27 15.04 -11.68
N GLU A 102 8.35 14.31 -12.79
CA GLU A 102 9.23 14.65 -13.92
C GLU A 102 8.92 16.07 -14.43
N THR A 103 7.65 16.40 -14.64
CA THR A 103 7.24 17.74 -15.09
C THR A 103 7.61 18.81 -14.04
N CYS A 104 7.47 18.53 -12.75
CA CYS A 104 7.89 19.43 -11.68
C CYS A 104 9.41 19.65 -11.69
N LEU A 105 10.20 18.58 -11.85
CA LEU A 105 11.66 18.66 -11.95
C LEU A 105 12.11 19.43 -13.21
N GLU A 106 11.49 19.17 -14.36
CA GLU A 106 11.75 19.92 -15.61
C GLU A 106 11.41 21.41 -15.48
N ASN A 107 10.33 21.76 -14.79
CA ASN A 107 9.97 23.15 -14.50
C ASN A 107 10.98 23.83 -13.58
N LEU A 108 11.51 23.11 -12.60
CA LEU A 108 12.58 23.60 -11.73
C LEU A 108 13.89 23.83 -12.51
N GLU A 109 14.24 22.95 -13.44
CA GLU A 109 15.41 23.10 -14.30
C GLU A 109 15.26 24.22 -15.34
N SER A 110 14.09 24.33 -15.98
CA SER A 110 13.81 25.35 -17.00
C SER A 110 13.58 26.74 -16.42
N GLY A 111 13.12 26.85 -15.16
CA GLY A 111 13.08 28.09 -14.38
C GLY A 111 14.47 28.73 -14.21
N LYS A 112 15.54 27.92 -14.20
CA LYS A 112 16.93 28.42 -14.20
C LYS A 112 17.28 29.18 -15.50
N LYS A 113 16.63 28.89 -16.64
CA LYS A 113 16.96 29.51 -17.94
C LYS A 113 16.19 30.80 -18.25
N ARG A 114 14.96 30.98 -17.71
CA ARG A 114 14.10 32.15 -18.05
C ARG A 114 14.40 33.43 -17.26
N ILE A 115 15.03 33.35 -16.09
CA ILE A 115 15.38 34.54 -15.28
C ILE A 115 16.61 35.27 -15.85
N HIS A 116 17.40 34.62 -16.73
CA HIS A 116 18.65 35.15 -17.27
C HIS A 116 18.50 36.19 -18.40
N LYS A 117 17.29 36.50 -18.89
CA LYS A 117 17.12 37.38 -20.07
C LYS A 117 16.73 38.84 -19.79
N LYS A 118 16.63 39.30 -18.53
CA LYS A 118 16.20 40.68 -18.23
C LYS A 118 17.07 41.52 -17.28
N ILE A 119 18.22 41.07 -16.78
CA ILE A 119 18.98 41.84 -15.77
C ILE A 119 20.46 42.12 -16.10
N PHE A 120 21.06 41.52 -17.14
CA PHE A 120 22.48 41.78 -17.44
C PHE A 120 22.69 42.66 -18.67
N SER A 121 22.30 43.92 -18.54
CA SER A 121 23.07 45.02 -19.12
C SER A 121 23.78 45.74 -17.97
N HIS A 122 25.11 45.78 -18.07
CA HIS A 122 26.08 46.53 -17.26
C HIS A 122 26.83 45.78 -16.13
N HIS A 123 28.13 45.62 -16.44
CA HIS A 123 29.32 45.69 -15.58
C HIS A 123 29.94 44.42 -14.98
N GLN A 124 31.07 44.10 -15.63
CA GLN A 124 32.39 43.78 -15.08
C GLN A 124 32.63 42.39 -14.48
N GLU A 125 33.54 41.73 -15.18
CA GLU A 125 34.35 40.56 -14.87
C GLU A 125 34.76 40.47 -13.39
N THR A 126 34.50 39.33 -12.76
CA THR A 126 35.50 38.64 -11.93
C THR A 126 35.21 37.13 -11.92
N LYS A 127 36.29 36.36 -12.10
CA LYS A 127 36.37 34.90 -12.03
C LYS A 127 35.72 34.36 -10.75
N ASN A 128 34.62 33.61 -10.86
CA ASN A 128 34.11 32.63 -9.87
C ASN A 128 32.84 31.94 -10.45
N GLU A 129 33.04 30.97 -11.35
CA GLU A 129 31.98 30.29 -12.12
C GLU A 129 31.11 29.26 -11.34
N VAL A 130 30.99 29.37 -10.01
CA VAL A 130 30.14 28.44 -9.22
C VAL A 130 29.03 29.17 -8.41
N LYS A 131 28.93 30.50 -8.49
CA LYS A 131 28.15 31.30 -7.51
C LYS A 131 26.76 31.80 -7.94
N ASN A 132 26.19 31.34 -9.04
CA ASN A 132 24.91 31.90 -9.55
C ASN A 132 23.70 30.97 -9.49
N MET A 133 23.67 30.01 -8.57
CA MET A 133 22.39 29.48 -8.06
C MET A 133 21.83 30.50 -7.08
N LYS A 134 20.86 31.33 -7.49
CA LYS A 134 20.32 32.42 -6.66
C LYS A 134 19.73 31.85 -5.35
N THR A 135 20.44 32.07 -4.25
CA THR A 135 19.96 31.89 -2.87
C THR A 135 18.70 32.74 -2.64
N LEU A 136 17.59 32.10 -2.28
CA LEU A 136 16.41 32.83 -1.80
C LEU A 136 16.56 33.10 -0.31
N LYS A 137 16.39 34.35 0.12
CA LYS A 137 16.53 34.75 1.52
C LYS A 137 15.20 35.22 2.07
N TYR A 138 14.74 34.63 3.16
CA TYR A 138 13.49 34.98 3.83
C TYR A 138 13.71 35.18 5.32
N LEU A 139 13.17 36.26 5.87
CA LEU A 139 13.11 36.42 7.33
C LEU A 139 12.11 35.43 7.94
N GLY A 140 12.41 34.95 9.15
CA GLY A 140 11.50 34.09 9.92
C GLY A 140 10.15 34.73 10.16
N SER A 141 10.11 36.04 10.45
CA SER A 141 8.86 36.79 10.62
C SER A 141 7.95 36.71 9.38
N LYS A 142 8.53 36.82 8.19
CA LYS A 142 7.79 36.78 6.93
C LYS A 142 7.29 35.37 6.58
N LEU A 143 8.04 34.34 6.96
CA LEU A 143 7.58 32.95 6.81
C LEU A 143 6.46 32.61 7.79
N TYR A 144 6.50 33.21 8.99
CA TYR A 144 5.46 33.06 10.00
C TYR A 144 4.14 33.73 9.58
N GLU A 145 4.20 34.95 9.08
CA GLU A 145 3.02 35.66 8.54
C GLU A 145 2.37 34.89 7.38
N LYS A 146 3.18 34.21 6.57
CA LYS A 146 2.68 33.35 5.47
C LYS A 146 2.14 32.00 5.94
N GLY A 147 2.25 31.67 7.23
CA GLY A 147 1.86 30.37 7.78
C GLY A 147 2.77 29.21 7.37
N ILE A 148 3.89 29.50 6.70
CA ILE A 148 4.90 28.49 6.32
C ILE A 148 5.66 28.08 7.58
N LEU A 149 6.07 29.04 8.40
CA LEU A 149 6.69 28.79 9.71
C LEU A 149 5.59 28.76 10.78
N LEU A 150 5.55 27.71 11.59
CA LEU A 150 4.59 27.55 12.69
C LEU A 150 5.22 27.92 14.03
N GLU A 151 6.36 27.31 14.35
CA GLU A 151 7.00 27.46 15.66
C GLU A 151 8.50 27.23 15.55
N ILE A 152 9.30 27.99 16.30
CA ILE A 152 10.72 27.74 16.53
C ILE A 152 10.87 27.46 18.03
N LYS A 153 11.38 26.29 18.41
CA LYS A 153 11.72 25.97 19.80
C LYS A 153 12.76 26.96 20.32
N ASP A 154 12.57 27.37 21.57
CA ASP A 154 13.47 28.26 22.32
C ASP A 154 13.58 29.71 21.80
N LEU A 155 12.76 30.10 20.82
CA LEU A 155 12.63 31.49 20.36
C LEU A 155 11.19 31.99 20.49
N ASP A 156 11.05 33.22 20.98
CA ASP A 156 9.77 33.92 21.01
C ASP A 156 9.44 34.54 19.63
N ILE A 157 8.16 34.76 19.34
CA ILE A 157 7.64 35.28 18.06
C ILE A 157 8.31 36.63 17.71
N HIS A 158 8.56 37.48 18.72
CA HIS A 158 9.25 38.76 18.54
C HIS A 158 10.70 38.64 18.04
N GLN A 159 11.34 37.48 18.24
CA GLN A 159 12.71 37.21 17.85
C GLN A 159 12.83 36.65 16.42
N TYR A 160 11.72 36.28 15.79
CA TYR A 160 11.71 35.73 14.42
C TYR A 160 12.24 36.70 13.37
N LYS A 161 12.21 38.01 13.66
CA LYS A 161 12.83 39.05 12.82
C LYS A 161 14.36 38.94 12.72
N ASN A 162 14.98 38.25 13.67
CA ASN A 162 16.43 38.06 13.75
C ASN A 162 16.88 36.74 13.10
N VAL A 163 15.93 35.91 12.66
CA VAL A 163 16.18 34.64 11.97
C VAL A 163 16.07 34.87 10.47
N LEU A 164 17.09 34.42 9.72
CA LEU A 164 17.15 34.45 8.28
C LEU A 164 17.29 33.03 7.74
N PHE A 165 16.38 32.62 6.87
CA PHE A 165 16.46 31.37 6.14
C PHE A 165 16.97 31.62 4.72
N GLU A 166 18.04 30.93 4.34
CA GLU A 166 18.60 30.94 2.99
C GLU A 166 18.33 29.60 2.32
N VAL A 167 17.53 29.60 1.24
CA VAL A 167 17.20 28.40 0.47
C VAL A 167 18.07 28.37 -0.79
N ARG A 168 18.79 27.27 -0.99
CA ARG A 168 19.71 27.03 -2.09
C ARG A 168 19.36 25.72 -2.79
N PRO A 169 19.35 25.65 -4.12
CA PRO A 169 19.29 24.37 -4.81
C PRO A 169 20.62 23.62 -4.65
N SER A 170 20.56 22.30 -4.46
CA SER A 170 21.74 21.42 -4.49
C SER A 170 22.21 21.16 -5.93
N GLN A 171 23.32 20.42 -6.07
CA GLN A 171 23.78 19.91 -7.36
C GLN A 171 22.79 18.88 -7.95
N ASP A 172 22.18 18.07 -7.08
CA ASP A 172 21.19 17.08 -7.46
C ASP A 172 19.80 17.72 -7.63
N ALA A 173 19.11 17.34 -8.71
CA ALA A 173 17.76 17.81 -9.00
C ALA A 173 16.77 17.30 -7.94
N GLY A 174 15.97 18.20 -7.39
CA GLY A 174 14.97 17.87 -6.36
C GLY A 174 15.44 18.06 -4.91
N ILE A 175 16.75 18.23 -4.68
CA ILE A 175 17.30 18.45 -3.33
C ILE A 175 17.56 19.95 -3.11
N PHE A 176 17.00 20.49 -2.03
CA PHE A 176 17.19 21.87 -1.59
C PHE A 176 17.93 21.92 -0.26
N ILE A 177 18.88 22.83 -0.15
CA ILE A 177 19.62 23.13 1.07
C ILE A 177 18.99 24.37 1.71
N ILE A 178 18.51 24.24 2.94
CA ILE A 178 18.02 25.35 3.75
C ILE A 178 19.04 25.63 4.85
N ASP A 179 19.60 26.84 4.85
CA ASP A 179 20.44 27.33 5.94
C ASP A 179 19.66 28.30 6.81
N ALA A 180 19.67 28.07 8.12
CA ALA A 180 19.15 29.03 9.09
C ALA A 180 20.30 29.85 9.69
N LYS A 181 20.14 31.17 9.74
CA LYS A 181 21.08 32.11 10.37
C LYS A 181 20.35 32.92 11.43
N PHE A 182 20.89 32.99 12.64
CA PHE A 182 20.40 33.87 13.70
C PHE A 182 21.40 34.99 13.91
N MET A 183 20.98 36.25 13.74
CA MET A 183 21.86 37.43 13.87
C MET A 183 23.16 37.33 13.03
N GLY A 184 23.11 36.67 11.87
CA GLY A 184 24.27 36.46 10.99
C GLY A 184 25.13 35.24 11.33
N ILE A 185 24.88 34.56 12.45
CA ILE A 185 25.56 33.31 12.81
C ILE A 185 24.81 32.14 12.16
N PRO A 186 25.48 31.29 11.36
CA PRO A 186 24.86 30.07 10.82
C PRO A 186 24.53 29.13 11.97
N LEU A 187 23.25 28.78 12.10
CA LEU A 187 22.77 27.87 13.13
C LEU A 187 22.87 26.43 12.61
N ASN A 188 22.09 26.12 11.57
CA ASN A 188 21.99 24.78 11.01
C ASN A 188 21.78 24.84 9.49
N SER A 189 22.13 23.75 8.81
CA SER A 189 21.89 23.52 7.38
C SER A 189 21.26 22.15 7.19
N ILE A 190 20.19 22.05 6.40
CA ILE A 190 19.47 20.79 6.14
C ILE A 190 19.19 20.64 4.65
N HIS A 191 19.31 19.40 4.19
CA HIS A 191 18.92 18.97 2.85
C HIS A 191 17.48 18.46 2.89
N ILE A 192 16.65 18.96 1.99
CA ILE A 192 15.24 18.58 1.85
C ILE A 192 15.04 18.06 0.43
N ASP A 193 14.57 16.82 0.32
CA ASP A 193 14.11 16.28 -0.95
C ASP A 193 12.66 16.70 -1.21
N ILE A 194 12.39 17.18 -2.41
CA ILE A 194 11.03 17.48 -2.86
C ILE A 194 10.14 16.23 -2.89
N GLN A 195 10.71 15.03 -3.07
CA GLN A 195 9.97 13.77 -3.01
C GLN A 195 9.41 13.51 -1.62
N ASP A 196 10.20 13.75 -0.57
CA ASP A 196 9.75 13.61 0.82
C ASP A 196 8.62 14.59 1.15
N LEU A 197 8.73 15.84 0.67
CA LEU A 197 7.68 16.84 0.83
C LEU A 197 6.36 16.43 0.13
N LEU A 198 6.45 15.87 -1.08
CA LEU A 198 5.28 15.38 -1.82
C LEU A 198 4.64 14.16 -1.13
N ALA A 199 5.46 13.25 -0.59
CA ALA A 199 4.99 12.10 0.17
C ALA A 199 4.23 12.53 1.44
N MET A 200 4.78 13.47 2.20
CA MET A 200 4.13 14.03 3.39
C MET A 200 2.79 14.70 3.07
N LYS A 201 2.71 15.42 1.95
CA LYS A 201 1.46 16.03 1.47
C LYS A 201 0.39 14.98 1.17
N TYR A 202 0.77 13.86 0.55
CA TYR A 202 -0.16 12.79 0.22
C TYR A 202 -0.67 12.05 1.48
N GLN A 203 0.19 11.86 2.48
CA GLN A 203 -0.18 11.23 3.76
C GLN A 203 -1.05 12.12 4.66
N GLY A 204 -1.24 13.40 4.30
CA GLY A 204 -2.01 14.36 5.08
C GLY A 204 -1.25 14.94 6.29
N THR A 205 0.04 14.66 6.41
CA THR A 205 0.91 15.25 7.44
C THR A 205 1.40 16.62 6.97
N ALA A 206 0.67 17.66 7.36
CA ALA A 206 0.95 19.04 6.93
C ALA A 206 2.12 19.71 7.69
N VAL A 207 2.66 19.07 8.73
CA VAL A 207 3.71 19.66 9.58
C VAL A 207 5.00 18.88 9.45
N MET A 208 6.07 19.57 9.06
CA MET A 208 7.44 19.07 9.01
C MET A 208 8.27 19.72 10.12
N ASN A 209 9.06 18.93 10.83
CA ASN A 209 10.09 19.45 11.72
C ASN A 209 11.39 19.59 10.94
N ILE A 210 11.84 20.82 10.76
CA ILE A 210 13.16 21.16 10.21
C ILE A 210 14.05 21.51 11.40
N PHE A 211 15.29 21.02 11.41
CA PHE A 211 16.30 21.30 12.44
C PHE A 211 15.95 20.81 13.86
N ASP A 212 15.02 19.87 14.02
CA ASP A 212 14.47 19.38 15.31
C ASP A 212 13.88 20.46 16.24
N CYS A 213 13.91 21.71 15.78
CA CYS A 213 13.53 22.91 16.51
C CYS A 213 12.52 23.76 15.73
N VAL A 214 12.36 23.58 14.42
CA VAL A 214 11.51 24.44 13.59
C VAL A 214 10.34 23.65 12.99
N LYS A 215 9.11 24.00 13.34
CA LYS A 215 7.90 23.44 12.71
C LYS A 215 7.51 24.27 11.50
N ILE A 216 7.38 23.63 10.35
CA ILE A 216 6.99 24.26 9.09
C ILE A 216 5.82 23.51 8.46
N ASN A 217 4.97 24.25 7.76
CA ASN A 217 3.86 23.70 6.98
C ASN A 217 4.37 23.21 5.61
N SER A 218 4.38 21.89 5.39
CA SER A 218 4.86 21.27 4.16
C SER A 218 4.01 21.64 2.93
N ASN A 219 2.71 21.91 3.12
CA ASN A 219 1.81 22.27 2.01
C ASN A 219 2.04 23.68 1.47
N LEU A 220 2.50 24.61 2.32
CA LEU A 220 2.77 25.99 1.94
C LEU A 220 4.24 26.22 1.55
N LEU A 221 5.11 25.25 1.83
CA LEU A 221 6.51 25.25 1.43
C LEU A 221 6.69 24.86 -0.05
N LEU A 222 5.78 24.02 -0.56
CA LEU A 222 5.80 23.42 -1.91
C LEU A 222 5.00 24.25 -2.92
#